data_AF-A0A4S4A3K3-F1
#
_entry.id   AF-A0A4S4A3K3-F1
#
_cell.length_a   1.000
_cell.length_b   1.000
_cell.length_c   1.000
_cell.angle_alpha   90.00
_cell.angle_beta   90.00
_cell.angle_gamma   90.00
#
_symmetry.space_group_name_H-M   'P 1'
#
loop_
_entity.id
_entity.type
_entity.pdbx_description
1 polymer ?
#
loop_
_entity_poly.entity_id
_entity_poly.type
_entity_poly.pdbx_seq_one_letter_code
_entity_poly.pdbx_strand_id
1 'polypeptide(L)'
;MNESQSTSESKFTPWQSLTDYRLETLELIITGLENSITYLESKMDEHSWYDGGWFIDESEAIYGLAFIAFQNYINYTISDFYGNEIKDKTERLSNFYNLSLKENQTQSHISLIIATANFYKHQNESLHGSTANLLAAFNITELNNIDNSPLAHAVQILSPNGKLMDIIQTLTEWRKELSEFYIQSKSKMN
;
A
#
# COMPACT_ATOMS: atom_id res chain seq x y z
N MET A 1 17.72 -6.33 46.41
CA MET A 1 18.08 -6.33 44.98
C MET A 1 16.89 -5.74 44.25
N ASN A 2 16.95 -4.45 43.93
CA ASN A 2 15.95 -3.78 43.09
C ASN A 2 16.45 -3.86 41.66
N GLU A 3 15.79 -4.67 40.84
CA GLU A 3 15.95 -4.61 39.39
C GLU A 3 15.27 -3.32 38.90
N SER A 4 16.10 -2.36 38.54
CA SER A 4 15.69 -1.18 37.78
C SER A 4 15.12 -1.64 36.44
N GLN A 5 13.80 -1.56 36.29
CA GLN A 5 13.15 -1.60 34.99
C GLN A 5 13.66 -0.42 34.16
N SER A 6 14.55 -0.72 33.21
CA SER A 6 14.94 0.22 32.17
C SER A 6 13.76 0.36 31.21
N THR A 7 12.96 1.41 31.41
CA THR A 7 12.00 1.88 30.41
C THR A 7 12.81 2.50 29.27
N SER A 8 13.13 1.70 28.25
CA SER A 8 13.72 2.20 27.01
C SER A 8 12.64 3.00 26.27
N GLU A 9 12.45 4.25 26.66
CA GLU A 9 11.76 5.23 25.83
C GLU A 9 12.53 5.32 24.51
N SER A 10 11.91 4.79 23.45
CA SER A 10 12.35 5.00 22.07
C SER A 10 12.26 6.49 21.78
N LYS A 11 13.34 7.23 22.05
CA LYS A 11 13.47 8.64 21.71
C LYS A 11 13.48 8.74 20.18
N PHE A 12 12.33 9.13 19.63
CA PHE A 12 12.21 9.55 18.24
C PHE A 12 13.29 10.59 17.95
N THR A 13 14.17 10.29 17.00
CA THR A 13 15.22 11.23 16.61
C THR A 13 14.73 12.01 15.39
N PRO A 14 14.92 13.34 15.33
CA PRO A 14 14.49 14.19 14.22
C PRO A 14 14.95 13.70 12.82
N TRP A 15 15.99 12.88 12.74
CA TRP A 15 16.48 12.32 11.48
C TRP A 15 15.55 11.27 10.86
N GLN A 16 14.73 10.58 11.67
CA GLN A 16 13.76 9.60 11.17
C GLN A 16 12.64 10.25 10.33
N SER A 17 12.40 11.56 10.48
CA SER A 17 11.51 12.31 9.60
C SER A 17 12.19 12.91 8.36
N LEU A 18 13.53 13.00 8.35
CA LEU A 18 14.30 13.72 7.32
C LEU A 18 14.82 12.83 6.17
N THR A 19 14.97 11.52 6.37
CA THR A 19 15.44 10.60 5.32
C THR A 19 14.64 9.31 5.32
N ASP A 20 14.15 8.90 4.14
CA ASP A 20 13.34 7.70 3.96
C ASP A 20 14.01 6.73 2.97
N TYR A 21 14.98 5.98 3.48
CA TYR A 21 15.66 4.94 2.70
C TYR A 21 14.73 3.80 2.26
N ARG A 22 13.57 3.62 2.93
CA ARG A 22 12.58 2.61 2.53
C ARG A 22 11.83 3.05 1.30
N LEU A 23 11.54 4.35 1.18
CA LEU A 23 10.96 4.93 -0.02
C LEU A 23 11.92 4.77 -1.21
N GLU A 24 13.21 5.08 -1.04
CA GLU A 24 14.22 4.88 -2.11
C GLU A 24 14.29 3.41 -2.58
N THR A 25 14.24 2.47 -1.63
CA THR A 25 14.23 1.03 -1.96
C THR A 25 12.93 0.64 -2.69
N LEU A 26 11.79 1.17 -2.23
CA LEU A 26 10.50 0.95 -2.87
C LEU A 26 10.49 1.50 -4.31
N GLU A 27 11.01 2.71 -4.54
CA GLU A 27 11.12 3.31 -5.87
C GLU A 27 11.92 2.43 -6.84
N LEU A 28 13.04 1.83 -6.38
CA LEU A 28 13.81 0.89 -7.19
C LEU A 28 13.02 -0.37 -7.55
N ILE A 29 12.30 -0.95 -6.58
CA ILE A 29 11.45 -2.12 -6.80
C ILE A 29 10.36 -1.79 -7.81
N ILE A 30 9.64 -0.68 -7.62
CA ILE A 30 8.52 -0.27 -8.47
C ILE A 30 9.00 0.08 -9.87
N THR A 31 10.16 0.74 -10.02
CA THR A 31 10.77 0.98 -11.33
C THR A 31 11.01 -0.33 -12.09
N GLY A 32 11.51 -1.37 -11.42
CA GLY A 32 11.71 -2.68 -12.02
C GLY A 32 10.40 -3.36 -12.47
N LEU A 33 9.36 -3.26 -11.64
CA LEU A 33 8.03 -3.80 -11.95
C LEU A 33 7.35 -3.02 -13.08
N GLU A 34 7.45 -1.70 -13.11
CA GLU A 34 6.91 -0.85 -14.17
C GLU A 34 7.60 -1.11 -15.51
N ASN A 35 8.93 -1.26 -15.51
CA ASN A 35 9.66 -1.70 -16.71
C ASN A 35 9.18 -3.08 -17.22
N SER A 36 8.77 -3.96 -16.31
CA SER A 36 8.22 -5.27 -16.67
C SER A 36 6.85 -5.14 -17.32
N ILE A 37 5.98 -4.24 -16.83
CA ILE A 37 4.71 -3.89 -17.48
C ILE A 37 4.96 -3.34 -18.88
N THR A 38 5.86 -2.36 -19.03
CA THR A 38 6.17 -1.77 -20.34
C THR A 38 6.71 -2.79 -21.34
N TYR A 39 7.47 -3.79 -20.87
CA TYR A 39 7.89 -4.90 -21.72
C TYR A 39 6.71 -5.76 -22.18
N LEU A 40 5.70 -6.01 -21.33
CA LEU A 40 4.49 -6.72 -21.75
C LEU A 40 3.65 -5.90 -22.73
N GLU A 41 3.52 -4.58 -22.51
CA GLU A 41 2.85 -3.67 -23.43
C GLU A 41 3.49 -3.73 -24.82
N SER A 42 4.83 -3.72 -24.91
CA SER A 42 5.51 -3.79 -26.20
C SER A 42 5.27 -5.12 -26.93
N LYS A 43 4.92 -6.20 -26.23
CA LYS A 43 4.58 -7.49 -26.86
C LYS A 43 3.24 -7.46 -27.58
N MET A 44 2.29 -6.64 -27.12
CA MET A 44 1.02 -6.43 -27.82
C MET A 44 1.24 -5.82 -29.21
N ASP A 45 2.22 -4.93 -29.35
CA ASP A 45 2.56 -4.30 -30.63
C ASP A 45 3.38 -5.22 -31.55
N GLU A 46 4.22 -6.09 -30.97
CA GLU A 46 5.13 -6.97 -31.70
C GLU A 46 4.47 -8.26 -32.22
N HIS A 47 3.44 -8.76 -31.52
CA HIS A 47 2.89 -10.08 -31.77
C HIS A 47 1.36 -10.03 -31.93
N SER A 48 0.88 -10.36 -33.13
CA SER A 48 -0.56 -10.35 -33.45
C SER A 48 -1.41 -11.35 -32.66
N TRP A 49 -0.79 -12.30 -31.96
CA TRP A 49 -1.47 -13.28 -31.11
C TRP A 49 -1.51 -12.86 -29.64
N TYR A 50 -0.72 -11.85 -29.25
CA TYR A 50 -0.66 -11.33 -27.90
C TYR A 50 -1.64 -10.16 -27.81
N ASP A 51 -2.80 -10.41 -27.22
CA ASP A 51 -3.88 -9.45 -27.08
C ASP A 51 -4.01 -8.93 -25.64
N GLY A 52 -5.05 -8.13 -25.38
CA GLY A 52 -5.29 -7.57 -24.05
C GLY A 52 -5.56 -8.63 -22.98
N GLY A 53 -6.05 -9.83 -23.33
CA GLY A 53 -6.27 -10.91 -22.37
C GLY A 53 -4.95 -11.47 -21.86
N TRP A 54 -4.04 -11.80 -22.77
CA TRP A 54 -2.69 -12.24 -22.42
C TRP A 54 -1.93 -11.21 -21.58
N PHE A 55 -2.06 -9.93 -21.93
CA PHE A 55 -1.48 -8.85 -21.13
C PHE A 55 -2.03 -8.81 -19.71
N ILE A 56 -3.35 -8.91 -19.53
CA ILE A 56 -3.97 -8.88 -18.20
C ILE A 56 -3.48 -10.07 -17.36
N ASP A 57 -3.47 -11.27 -17.92
CA ASP A 57 -3.05 -12.49 -17.22
C ASP A 57 -1.60 -12.38 -16.72
N GLU A 58 -0.68 -11.90 -17.57
CA GLU A 58 0.73 -11.79 -17.22
C GLU A 58 1.02 -10.59 -16.30
N SER A 59 0.33 -9.46 -16.51
CA SER A 59 0.49 -8.26 -15.69
C SER A 59 -0.09 -8.41 -14.29
N GLU A 60 -1.04 -9.32 -14.08
CA GLU A 60 -1.69 -9.53 -12.78
C GLU A 60 -0.68 -9.88 -11.68
N ALA A 61 0.27 -10.77 -11.95
CA ALA A 61 1.32 -11.11 -10.99
C ALA A 61 2.24 -9.91 -10.69
N ILE A 62 2.52 -9.08 -11.70
CA ILE A 62 3.38 -7.89 -11.55
C ILE A 62 2.68 -6.85 -10.68
N TYR A 63 1.41 -6.57 -10.94
CA TYR A 63 0.60 -5.68 -10.08
C TYR A 63 0.49 -6.23 -8.66
N GLY A 64 0.28 -7.54 -8.51
CA GLY A 64 0.21 -8.20 -7.21
C GLY A 64 1.48 -7.96 -6.38
N LEU A 65 2.66 -8.16 -6.98
CA LEU A 65 3.94 -7.88 -6.34
C LEU A 65 4.11 -6.40 -5.97
N ALA A 66 3.66 -5.47 -6.82
CA ALA A 66 3.70 -4.05 -6.53
C ALA A 66 2.87 -3.71 -5.28
N PHE A 67 1.63 -4.22 -5.20
CA PHE A 67 0.77 -4.01 -4.03
C PHE A 67 1.35 -4.60 -2.74
N ILE A 68 2.06 -5.72 -2.82
CA ILE A 68 2.78 -6.28 -1.68
C ILE A 68 3.93 -5.37 -1.23
N ALA A 69 4.71 -4.83 -2.18
CA ALA A 69 5.78 -3.88 -1.87
C ALA A 69 5.22 -2.61 -1.20
N PHE A 70 4.12 -2.06 -1.72
CA PHE A 70 3.43 -0.92 -1.13
C PHE A 70 2.92 -1.21 0.29
N GLN A 71 2.23 -2.34 0.49
CA GLN A 71 1.75 -2.77 1.81
C GLN A 71 2.91 -2.90 2.81
N ASN A 72 4.03 -3.49 2.39
CA ASN A 72 5.21 -3.63 3.25
C ASN A 72 5.79 -2.28 3.65
N TYR A 73 5.91 -1.35 2.70
CA TYR A 73 6.35 0.02 3.00
C TYR A 73 5.43 0.70 4.02
N ILE A 74 4.11 0.62 3.83
CA ILE A 74 3.13 1.19 4.78
C ILE A 74 3.32 0.61 6.18
N ASN A 75 3.37 -0.72 6.29
CA ASN A 75 3.49 -1.42 7.56
C ASN A 75 4.80 -1.06 8.29
N TYR A 76 5.92 -1.03 7.57
CA TYR A 76 7.20 -0.65 8.15
C TYR A 76 7.25 0.83 8.54
N THR A 77 6.67 1.71 7.73
CA THR A 77 6.59 3.14 8.05
C THR A 77 5.84 3.34 9.37
N ILE A 78 4.67 2.70 9.55
CA ILE A 78 3.93 2.76 10.82
C ILE A 78 4.79 2.22 11.97
N SER A 79 5.47 1.09 11.76
CA SER A 79 6.36 0.49 12.77
C SER A 79 7.53 1.41 13.14
N ASP A 80 8.05 2.19 12.20
CA ASP A 80 9.18 3.11 12.44
C ASP A 80 8.74 4.29 13.33
N PHE A 81 7.50 4.77 13.19
CA PHE A 81 6.95 5.84 14.04
C PHE A 81 6.47 5.34 15.41
N TYR A 82 5.73 4.23 15.45
CA TYR A 82 5.00 3.79 16.63
C TYR A 82 5.58 2.54 17.33
N GLY A 83 6.57 1.87 16.73
CA GLY A 83 7.22 0.69 17.28
C GLY A 83 6.24 -0.38 17.76
N ASN A 84 6.53 -0.95 18.93
CA ASN A 84 5.67 -1.95 19.60
C ASN A 84 4.54 -1.32 20.44
N GLU A 85 4.33 0.01 20.39
CA GLU A 85 3.27 0.69 21.17
C GLU A 85 1.85 0.35 20.65
N ILE A 86 1.76 -0.28 19.48
CA ILE A 86 0.50 -0.77 18.90
C ILE A 86 0.16 -2.13 19.54
N LYS A 87 -0.48 -2.09 20.72
CA LYS A 87 -0.94 -3.28 21.44
C LYS A 87 -2.15 -3.97 20.80
N ASP A 88 -3.03 -3.19 20.18
CA ASP A 88 -4.13 -3.69 19.34
C ASP A 88 -3.79 -3.39 17.88
N LYS A 89 -3.34 -4.42 17.15
CA LYS A 89 -2.92 -4.26 15.77
C LYS A 89 -4.09 -3.92 14.86
N THR A 90 -5.30 -4.41 15.12
CA THR A 90 -6.36 -4.37 14.11
C THR A 90 -7.07 -3.02 14.08
N GLU A 91 -7.44 -2.48 15.24
CA GLU A 91 -8.19 -1.22 15.32
C GLU A 91 -7.29 0.00 15.08
N ARG A 92 -6.06 0.00 15.62
CA ARG A 92 -5.14 1.13 15.45
C ARG A 92 -4.53 1.21 14.05
N LEU A 93 -4.24 0.08 13.39
CA LEU A 93 -3.75 0.12 12.00
C LEU A 93 -4.81 0.68 11.05
N SER A 94 -6.09 0.35 11.27
CA SER A 94 -7.20 0.95 10.51
C SER A 94 -7.23 2.48 10.61
N ASN A 95 -6.95 3.04 11.78
CA ASN A 95 -6.87 4.49 11.95
C ASN A 95 -5.72 5.11 11.15
N PHE A 96 -4.56 4.45 11.08
CA PHE A 96 -3.42 4.94 10.29
C PHE A 96 -3.64 4.84 8.78
N TYR A 97 -4.34 3.79 8.33
CA TYR A 97 -4.69 3.66 6.91
C TYR A 97 -5.64 4.77 6.48
N ASN A 98 -6.56 5.20 7.35
CA ASN A 98 -7.55 6.22 7.03
C ASN A 98 -7.12 7.67 7.35
N LEU A 99 -5.83 7.94 7.64
CA LEU A 99 -5.35 9.30 7.90
C LEU A 99 -5.60 10.26 6.71
N SER A 100 -5.36 9.79 5.49
CA SER A 100 -5.48 10.60 4.26
C SER A 100 -6.87 10.55 3.64
N LEU A 101 -7.92 10.39 4.45
CA LEU A 101 -9.30 10.34 3.96
C LEU A 101 -9.74 11.74 3.49
N LYS A 102 -10.02 11.89 2.19
CA LYS A 102 -10.50 13.16 1.63
C LYS A 102 -11.98 13.38 1.93
N GLU A 103 -12.41 14.65 1.92
CA GLU A 103 -13.83 14.99 2.02
C GLU A 103 -14.62 14.27 0.90
N ASN A 104 -15.66 13.52 1.29
CA ASN A 104 -16.50 12.65 0.45
C ASN A 104 -15.96 11.25 0.12
N GLN A 105 -14.82 10.83 0.69
CA GLN A 105 -14.38 9.44 0.63
C GLN A 105 -14.81 8.67 1.89
N THR A 106 -15.25 7.42 1.72
CA THR A 106 -15.56 6.51 2.84
C THR A 106 -14.36 5.64 3.23
N GLN A 107 -13.38 5.50 2.32
CA GLN A 107 -12.14 4.75 2.50
C GLN A 107 -10.98 5.51 1.83
N SER A 108 -9.79 5.43 2.41
CA SER A 108 -8.59 6.08 1.84
C SER A 108 -7.95 5.24 0.74
N HIS A 109 -7.10 5.88 -0.08
CA HIS A 109 -6.27 5.17 -1.06
C HIS A 109 -5.28 4.19 -0.40
N ILE A 110 -4.82 4.48 0.81
CA ILE A 110 -3.97 3.56 1.58
C ILE A 110 -4.74 2.31 1.97
N SER A 111 -5.99 2.47 2.41
CA SER A 111 -6.90 1.37 2.69
C SER A 111 -7.12 0.49 1.44
N LEU A 112 -7.25 1.11 0.24
CA LEU A 112 -7.32 0.37 -1.02
C LEU A 112 -6.04 -0.44 -1.26
N ILE A 113 -4.85 0.16 -1.16
CA ILE A 113 -3.56 -0.54 -1.31
C ILE A 113 -3.48 -1.77 -0.40
N ILE A 114 -3.87 -1.62 0.88
CA ILE A 114 -3.85 -2.72 1.85
C ILE A 114 -4.84 -3.84 1.46
N ALA A 115 -6.07 -3.48 1.05
CA ALA A 115 -7.06 -4.46 0.64
C ALA A 115 -6.62 -5.21 -0.62
N THR A 116 -6.10 -4.50 -1.61
CA THR A 116 -5.64 -5.09 -2.88
C THR A 116 -4.47 -6.05 -2.66
N ALA A 117 -3.50 -5.68 -1.81
CA ALA A 117 -2.42 -6.59 -1.42
C ALA A 117 -2.93 -7.84 -0.69
N ASN A 118 -3.92 -7.68 0.19
CA ASN A 118 -4.53 -8.81 0.89
C ASN A 118 -5.34 -9.71 -0.05
N PHE A 119 -6.04 -9.13 -1.03
CA PHE A 119 -6.72 -9.87 -2.08
C PHE A 119 -5.72 -10.76 -2.83
N TYR A 120 -4.61 -10.19 -3.32
CA TYR A 120 -3.61 -10.97 -4.06
C TYR A 120 -3.03 -12.14 -3.24
N LYS A 121 -2.68 -11.92 -1.97
CA LYS A 121 -2.14 -12.98 -1.09
C LYS A 121 -3.11 -14.15 -0.89
N HIS A 122 -4.40 -13.85 -0.87
CA HIS A 122 -5.45 -14.80 -0.49
C HIS A 122 -6.40 -15.11 -1.67
N GLN A 123 -5.98 -14.84 -2.91
CA GLN A 123 -6.84 -14.99 -4.09
C GLN A 123 -7.30 -16.44 -4.33
N ASN A 124 -6.52 -17.41 -3.83
CA ASN A 124 -6.84 -18.84 -3.90
C ASN A 124 -7.59 -19.36 -2.64
N GLU A 125 -7.95 -18.46 -1.73
CA GLU A 125 -8.59 -18.76 -0.45
C GLU A 125 -9.90 -17.97 -0.32
N SER A 126 -10.70 -18.29 0.71
CA SER A 126 -11.86 -17.49 1.04
C SER A 126 -11.43 -16.10 1.49
N LEU A 127 -11.68 -15.08 0.67
CA LEU A 127 -11.35 -13.70 0.98
C LEU A 127 -12.03 -13.26 2.28
N HIS A 128 -11.26 -12.64 3.18
CA HIS A 128 -11.80 -12.12 4.43
C HIS A 128 -12.82 -11.01 4.15
N GLY A 129 -13.95 -11.02 4.86
CA GLY A 129 -15.07 -10.10 4.60
C GLY A 129 -14.68 -8.61 4.68
N SER A 130 -13.71 -8.26 5.52
CA SER A 130 -13.20 -6.88 5.58
C SER A 130 -12.49 -6.46 4.28
N THR A 131 -11.73 -7.35 3.65
CA THR A 131 -11.05 -7.07 2.37
C THR A 131 -12.07 -6.92 1.25
N ALA A 132 -13.05 -7.84 1.19
CA ALA A 132 -14.12 -7.78 0.20
C ALA A 132 -14.94 -6.48 0.30
N ASN A 133 -15.34 -6.09 1.52
CA ASN A 133 -16.10 -4.86 1.75
C ASN A 133 -15.31 -3.61 1.37
N LEU A 134 -14.00 -3.60 1.61
CA LEU A 134 -13.14 -2.47 1.27
C LEU A 134 -13.01 -2.35 -0.25
N LEU A 135 -12.74 -3.44 -0.96
CA LEU A 135 -12.70 -3.44 -2.43
C LEU A 135 -14.05 -3.02 -3.04
N ALA A 136 -15.17 -3.50 -2.49
CA ALA A 136 -16.50 -3.10 -2.92
C ALA A 136 -16.77 -1.58 -2.75
N ALA A 137 -16.20 -0.94 -1.71
CA ALA A 137 -16.30 0.51 -1.54
C ALA A 137 -15.60 1.31 -2.67
N PHE A 138 -14.70 0.66 -3.41
CA PHE A 138 -14.04 1.19 -4.60
C PHE A 138 -14.65 0.65 -5.91
N ASN A 139 -15.83 0.02 -5.86
CA ASN A 139 -16.50 -0.63 -6.99
C ASN A 139 -15.68 -1.78 -7.63
N ILE A 140 -14.79 -2.41 -6.86
CA ILE A 140 -14.06 -3.61 -7.28
C ILE A 140 -14.83 -4.82 -6.73
N THR A 141 -15.82 -5.29 -7.48
CA THR A 141 -16.76 -6.35 -7.06
C THR A 141 -16.59 -7.65 -7.85
N GLU A 142 -16.01 -7.61 -9.04
CA GLU A 142 -15.83 -8.77 -9.92
C GLU A 142 -14.54 -9.55 -9.63
N LEU A 143 -14.43 -10.06 -8.41
CA LEU A 143 -13.17 -10.62 -7.88
C LEU A 143 -12.66 -11.89 -8.57
N ASN A 144 -13.50 -12.55 -9.37
CA ASN A 144 -13.17 -13.80 -10.08
C ASN A 144 -13.21 -13.63 -11.61
N ASN A 145 -13.38 -12.40 -12.11
CA ASN A 145 -13.47 -12.16 -13.54
C ASN A 145 -12.09 -11.75 -14.08
N ILE A 146 -11.49 -12.63 -14.88
CA ILE A 146 -10.17 -12.41 -15.47
C ILE A 146 -10.17 -11.23 -16.46
N ASP A 147 -11.31 -10.99 -17.13
CA ASP A 147 -11.48 -9.84 -18.03
C ASP A 147 -11.51 -8.50 -17.26
N ASN A 148 -11.70 -8.56 -15.93
CA ASN A 148 -11.78 -7.41 -15.04
C ASN A 148 -10.86 -7.62 -13.82
N SER A 149 -9.54 -7.70 -14.06
CA SER A 149 -8.56 -7.90 -12.99
C SER A 149 -8.74 -6.87 -11.86
N PRO A 150 -9.04 -7.31 -10.62
CA PRO A 150 -9.16 -6.43 -9.46
C PRO A 150 -7.90 -5.61 -9.19
N LEU A 151 -6.73 -6.18 -9.52
CA LEU A 151 -5.44 -5.52 -9.36
C LEU A 151 -5.27 -4.37 -10.36
N ALA A 152 -5.55 -4.61 -11.64
CA ALA A 152 -5.49 -3.58 -12.67
C ALA A 152 -6.50 -2.46 -12.39
N HIS A 153 -7.72 -2.80 -11.95
CA HIS A 153 -8.72 -1.80 -11.56
C HIS A 153 -8.25 -0.96 -10.37
N ALA A 154 -7.64 -1.56 -9.34
CA ALA A 154 -7.07 -0.81 -8.24
C ALA A 154 -5.95 0.14 -8.69
N VAL A 155 -5.10 -0.27 -9.65
CA VAL A 155 -4.10 0.62 -10.25
C VAL A 155 -4.78 1.81 -10.92
N GLN A 156 -5.82 1.61 -11.73
CA GLN A 156 -6.53 2.70 -12.41
C GLN A 156 -7.15 3.71 -11.44
N ILE A 157 -7.63 3.26 -10.28
CA ILE A 157 -8.16 4.14 -9.24
C ILE A 157 -7.05 4.97 -8.58
N LEU A 158 -5.90 4.35 -8.31
CA LEU A 158 -4.78 4.97 -7.60
C LEU A 158 -3.89 5.83 -8.52
N SER A 159 -3.79 5.45 -9.79
CA SER A 159 -3.08 6.14 -10.87
C SER A 159 -3.97 6.12 -12.12
N PRO A 160 -4.65 7.23 -12.45
CA PRO A 160 -5.44 7.33 -13.67
C PRO A 160 -4.63 7.16 -14.96
N ASN A 161 -3.29 7.25 -14.90
CA ASN A 161 -2.40 7.01 -16.03
C ASN A 161 -1.92 5.55 -16.11
N GLY A 162 -2.33 4.69 -15.16
CA GLY A 162 -1.90 3.30 -15.08
C GLY A 162 -0.48 3.08 -14.57
N LYS A 163 0.21 4.13 -14.09
CA LYS A 163 1.62 4.07 -13.70
C LYS A 163 1.79 3.75 -12.23
N LEU A 164 2.60 2.72 -11.93
CA LEU A 164 2.87 2.31 -10.55
C LEU A 164 3.63 3.37 -9.77
N MET A 165 4.53 4.12 -10.44
CA MET A 165 5.27 5.23 -9.83
C MET A 165 4.35 6.36 -9.34
N ASP A 166 3.17 6.57 -9.92
CA ASP A 166 2.23 7.59 -9.41
C ASP A 166 1.70 7.22 -8.01
N ILE A 167 1.67 5.93 -7.66
CA ILE A 167 1.23 5.44 -6.36
C ILE A 167 2.26 5.78 -5.26
N ILE A 168 3.55 5.88 -5.62
CA ILE A 168 4.62 6.32 -4.69
C ILE A 168 4.34 7.72 -4.16
N GLN A 169 3.80 8.62 -5.00
CA GLN A 169 3.44 9.97 -4.57
C GLN A 169 2.36 9.92 -3.48
N THR A 170 1.34 9.07 -3.63
CA THR A 170 0.30 8.86 -2.61
C THR A 170 0.91 8.36 -1.29
N LEU A 171 1.86 7.42 -1.36
CA LEU A 171 2.56 6.90 -0.18
C LEU A 171 3.44 7.95 0.51
N THR A 172 4.06 8.82 -0.27
CA THR A 172 4.91 9.92 0.22
C THR A 172 4.08 10.96 0.96
N GLU A 173 2.94 11.35 0.39
CA GLU A 173 1.99 12.28 1.01
C GLU A 173 1.42 11.70 2.30
N TRP A 174 0.96 10.45 2.28
CA TRP A 174 0.46 9.77 3.47
C TRP A 174 1.52 9.68 4.58
N ARG A 175 2.78 9.36 4.24
CA ARG A 175 3.86 9.31 5.24
C ARG A 175 4.07 10.67 5.91
N LYS A 176 3.99 11.76 5.15
CA LYS A 176 4.10 13.13 5.70
C LYS A 176 2.99 13.39 6.71
N GLU A 177 1.74 13.06 6.36
CA GLU A 177 0.60 13.19 7.27
C GLU A 177 0.77 12.33 8.53
N LEU A 178 1.25 11.09 8.38
CA LEU A 178 1.54 10.21 9.51
C LEU A 178 2.62 10.82 10.44
N SER A 179 3.67 11.41 9.87
CA SER A 179 4.71 12.10 10.64
C SER A 179 4.16 13.31 11.40
N GLU A 180 3.31 14.12 10.76
CA GLU A 180 2.67 15.28 11.40
C GLU A 180 1.75 14.83 12.54
N PHE A 181 0.93 13.81 12.30
CA PHE A 181 0.06 13.21 13.31
C PHE A 181 0.86 12.66 14.50
N TYR A 182 1.98 11.98 14.24
CA TYR A 182 2.88 11.50 15.27
C TYR A 182 3.44 12.62 16.15
N ILE A 183 3.99 13.69 15.54
CA ILE A 183 4.56 14.83 16.26
C ILE A 183 3.50 15.52 17.13
N GLN A 184 2.30 15.73 16.58
CA GLN A 184 1.19 16.32 17.34
C GLN A 184 0.77 15.44 18.52
N SER A 185 0.75 14.12 18.35
CA SER A 185 0.35 13.19 19.41
C SER A 185 1.33 13.18 20.59
N LYS A 186 2.64 13.25 20.33
CA LYS A 186 3.67 13.31 21.38
C LYS A 186 3.72 14.67 22.06
N SER A 187 3.43 15.76 21.33
CA SER A 187 3.40 17.12 21.90
C SER A 187 2.28 17.32 22.93
N LYS A 188 1.18 16.56 22.84
CA LYS A 188 0.05 16.60 23.80
C LYS A 188 0.30 15.78 25.07
N MET A 189 1.36 14.96 25.11
CA MET A 189 1.69 14.11 26.26
C MET A 189 2.74 14.75 27.19
N ASN A 190 3.32 15.88 26.79
CA ASN A 190 4.21 16.73 27.61
C ASN A 190 3.46 17.96 28.11
#